data_AF-A0A1D8GKP0-F1
#
_entry.id   AF-A0A1D8GKP0-F1
#
_cell.length_a   1.000
_cell.length_b   1.000
_cell.length_c   1.000
_cell.angle_alpha   90.00
_cell.angle_beta   90.00
_cell.angle_gamma   90.00
#
_symmetry.space_group_name_H-M   'P 1'
#
loop_
_entity.id
_entity.type
_entity.pdbx_description
1 polymer ?
#
loop_
_entity_poly.entity_id
_entity_poly.type
_entity_poly.pdbx_seq_one_letter_code
_entity_poly.pdbx_strand_id
1 'polypeptide(L)'
;MNYYEQQIDLYFELKGTPDSSKESYLRRMNTFIKFIQDRQISMDDITINDIQQYILFLKRERSLCAGTINNYISAIKFFYTYVLGREWDAKKIPRMKRPHKLPLIPSKEDVLAILQATTNLKHKAILMLIYGSGLRVSEVAKLKISDIFAVKP
;
A
#
# COMPACT_ATOMS: atom_id res chain seq x y z
N MET A 1 0.16 0.26 22.11
CA MET A 1 0.57 1.07 20.94
C MET A 1 0.85 2.52 21.32
N ASN A 2 0.03 3.16 22.17
CA ASN A 2 0.25 4.56 22.60
C ASN A 2 1.66 4.88 23.08
N TYR A 3 2.38 3.93 23.70
CA TYR A 3 3.75 4.15 24.16
C TYR A 3 4.76 4.47 23.03
N TYR A 4 4.56 3.92 21.83
CA TYR A 4 5.50 4.07 20.71
C TYR A 4 5.03 5.08 19.65
N GLU A 5 3.85 5.66 19.82
CA GLU A 5 3.18 6.48 18.80
C GLU A 5 3.99 7.73 18.45
N GLN A 6 4.52 8.44 19.45
CA GLN A 6 5.38 9.60 19.26
C GLN A 6 6.66 9.28 18.48
N GLN A 7 7.28 8.13 18.76
CA GLN A 7 8.51 7.69 18.09
C GLN A 7 8.25 7.33 16.62
N ILE A 8 7.12 6.68 16.35
CA ILE A 8 6.70 6.32 14.99
C ILE A 8 6.39 7.58 14.18
N ASP A 9 5.69 8.53 14.79
CA ASP A 9 5.31 9.80 14.16
C ASP A 9 6.53 10.62 13.78
N LEU A 10 7.46 10.78 14.72
CA LEU A 10 8.73 11.46 14.48
C LEU A 10 9.51 10.85 13.30
N TYR A 11 9.56 9.51 13.20
CA TYR A 11 10.24 8.85 12.09
C TYR A 11 9.62 9.17 10.73
N PHE A 12 8.31 9.06 10.62
CA PHE A 12 7.62 9.27 9.35
C PHE A 12 7.66 10.75 8.92
N GLU A 13 7.62 11.67 9.88
CA GLU A 13 7.81 13.10 9.65
C GLU A 13 9.22 13.42 9.15
N LEU A 14 10.26 12.94 9.85
CA LEU A 14 11.67 13.13 9.45
C LEU A 14 11.96 12.57 8.05
N LYS A 15 11.29 11.48 7.69
CA LYS A 15 11.43 10.84 6.37
C LYS A 15 10.63 11.55 5.27
N GLY A 16 9.75 12.50 5.59
CA GLY A 16 8.84 13.12 4.64
C GLY A 16 7.87 12.13 4.00
N THR A 17 7.43 11.12 4.76
CA THR A 17 6.56 10.06 4.24
C THR A 17 5.12 10.55 4.15
N PRO A 18 4.39 10.32 3.03
CA PRO A 18 2.99 10.72 2.94
C PRO A 18 2.12 10.05 4.01
N ASP A 19 1.11 10.77 4.52
CA ASP A 19 0.19 10.27 5.56
C ASP A 19 -0.46 8.94 5.17
N SER A 20 -0.84 8.78 3.90
CA SER A 20 -1.42 7.54 3.39
C SER A 20 -0.50 6.33 3.58
N SER A 21 0.82 6.52 3.51
CA SER A 21 1.81 5.48 3.74
C SER A 21 2.01 5.22 5.24
N LYS A 22 2.01 6.27 6.08
CA LYS A 22 2.03 6.14 7.55
C LYS A 22 0.83 5.33 8.04
N GLU A 23 -0.39 5.70 7.65
CA GLU A 23 -1.62 5.00 7.99
C GLU A 23 -1.61 3.54 7.53
N SER A 24 -1.11 3.30 6.32
CA SER A 24 -0.94 1.97 5.75
C SER A 24 0.00 1.09 6.60
N TYR A 25 1.05 1.65 7.17
CA TYR A 25 1.96 0.96 8.10
C TYR A 25 1.30 0.74 9.45
N LEU A 26 0.75 1.78 10.08
CA LEU A 26 0.08 1.72 11.38
C LEU A 26 -1.00 0.64 11.41
N ARG A 27 -1.89 0.64 10.43
CA ARG A 27 -2.96 -0.37 10.32
C ARG A 27 -2.40 -1.80 10.29
N ARG A 28 -1.30 -2.04 9.57
CA ARG A 28 -0.69 -3.37 9.46
C ARG A 28 0.02 -3.79 10.73
N MET A 29 0.71 -2.86 11.37
CA MET A 29 1.34 -3.08 12.68
C MET A 29 0.27 -3.42 13.72
N ASN A 30 -0.84 -2.67 13.77
CA ASN A 30 -1.94 -2.93 14.70
C ASN A 30 -2.55 -4.32 14.51
N THR A 31 -2.77 -4.76 13.26
CA THR A 31 -3.26 -6.13 13.00
C THR A 31 -2.26 -7.20 13.41
N PHE A 32 -0.95 -6.95 13.25
CA PHE A 32 0.09 -7.88 13.71
C PHE A 32 0.16 -7.95 15.22
N ILE A 33 0.18 -6.79 15.90
CA ILE A 33 0.22 -6.70 17.37
C ILE A 33 -1.00 -7.41 17.97
N LYS A 34 -2.19 -7.21 17.40
CA LYS A 34 -3.39 -7.93 17.83
C LYS A 34 -3.21 -9.44 17.76
N PHE A 35 -2.65 -9.96 16.66
CA PHE A 35 -2.37 -11.39 16.52
C PHE A 35 -1.38 -11.93 17.57
N ILE A 36 -0.37 -11.13 17.94
CA ILE A 36 0.59 -11.48 18.99
C ILE A 36 -0.09 -11.49 20.37
N GLN A 37 -0.93 -10.48 20.65
CA GLN A 37 -1.70 -10.38 21.88
C GLN A 37 -2.71 -11.52 22.04
N ASP A 38 -3.39 -11.92 20.97
CA ASP A 38 -4.32 -13.04 20.96
C ASP A 38 -3.62 -14.38 21.32
N ARG A 39 -2.30 -14.46 21.14
CA ARG A 39 -1.44 -15.59 21.52
C ARG A 39 -0.77 -15.42 22.89
N GLN A 40 -1.11 -14.37 23.63
CA GLN A 40 -0.55 -14.05 24.95
C GLN A 40 0.98 -13.87 24.95
N ILE A 41 1.54 -13.40 23.84
CA ILE A 41 2.98 -13.12 23.72
C ILE A 41 3.22 -11.65 24.08
N SER A 42 4.18 -11.38 24.97
CA SER A 42 4.61 -10.02 25.29
C SER A 42 5.29 -9.36 24.09
N MET A 43 5.19 -8.03 23.96
CA MET A 43 5.89 -7.33 22.87
C MET A 43 7.41 -7.51 22.93
N ASP A 44 7.96 -7.65 24.13
CA ASP A 44 9.39 -7.85 24.34
C ASP A 44 9.83 -9.28 24.00
N ASP A 45 8.92 -10.24 23.93
CA ASP A 45 9.23 -11.63 23.67
C ASP A 45 8.99 -12.04 22.21
N ILE A 46 8.64 -11.09 21.33
CA ILE A 46 8.38 -11.38 19.91
C ILE A 46 9.64 -11.95 19.24
N THR A 47 9.52 -13.20 18.78
CA THR A 47 10.58 -13.91 18.07
C THR A 47 10.38 -13.85 16.55
N ILE A 48 11.42 -14.25 15.81
CA ILE A 48 11.33 -14.45 14.36
C ILE A 48 10.28 -15.52 14.01
N ASN A 49 10.14 -16.56 14.85
CA ASN A 49 9.14 -17.60 14.62
C ASN A 49 7.72 -17.03 14.67
N ASP A 50 7.43 -16.12 15.59
CA ASP A 50 6.10 -15.50 15.68
C ASP A 50 5.75 -14.68 14.44
N ILE A 51 6.74 -13.96 13.89
CA ILE A 51 6.59 -13.24 12.63
C ILE A 51 6.33 -14.22 11.48
N GLN A 52 7.06 -15.34 11.41
CA GLN A 52 6.85 -16.38 10.41
C GLN A 52 5.44 -17.00 10.52
N GLN A 53 4.98 -17.29 11.74
CA GLN A 53 3.63 -17.80 11.98
C GLN A 53 2.56 -16.81 11.54
N TYR A 54 2.75 -15.52 11.79
CA TYR A 54 1.82 -14.50 11.30
C TYR A 54 1.80 -14.42 9.77
N ILE A 55 2.96 -14.49 9.11
CA ILE A 55 3.02 -14.51 7.65
C ILE A 55 2.33 -15.75 7.08
N LEU A 56 2.47 -16.91 7.74
CA LEU A 56 1.75 -18.13 7.38
C LEU A 56 0.24 -17.99 7.56
N PHE A 57 -0.21 -17.38 8.66
CA PHE A 57 -1.61 -17.03 8.90
C PHE A 57 -2.17 -16.15 7.76
N LEU A 58 -1.46 -15.07 7.40
CA LEU A 58 -1.87 -14.19 6.31
C LEU A 58 -1.97 -14.92 4.96
N LYS A 59 -1.11 -15.91 4.74
CA LYS A 59 -1.07 -16.70 3.51
C LYS A 59 -2.15 -17.78 3.46
N ARG A 60 -2.29 -18.56 4.52
CA ARG A 60 -3.11 -19.80 4.54
C ARG A 60 -4.54 -19.54 4.97
N GLU A 61 -4.73 -18.71 5.99
CA GLU A 61 -6.06 -18.49 6.59
C GLU A 61 -6.73 -17.26 5.99
N ARG A 62 -5.96 -16.20 5.73
CA ARG A 62 -6.48 -14.98 5.08
C ARG A 62 -6.38 -14.99 3.55
N SER A 63 -5.67 -15.96 2.97
CA SER A 63 -5.51 -16.13 1.52
C SER A 63 -5.09 -14.83 0.79
N LEU A 64 -4.24 -14.01 1.42
CA LEU A 64 -3.84 -12.72 0.85
C LEU A 64 -2.84 -12.89 -0.29
N CYS A 65 -2.87 -11.97 -1.25
CA CYS A 65 -1.90 -11.98 -2.35
C CYS A 65 -0.48 -11.59 -1.86
N ALA A 66 0.54 -12.07 -2.58
CA ALA A 66 1.95 -11.78 -2.30
C ALA A 66 2.26 -10.27 -2.18
N GLY A 67 1.54 -9.46 -2.97
CA GLY A 67 1.56 -8.00 -2.91
C GLY A 67 1.29 -7.47 -1.51
N THR A 68 0.11 -7.82 -1.00
CA THR A 68 -0.39 -7.42 0.30
C THR A 68 0.47 -7.97 1.44
N ILE A 69 0.90 -9.24 1.36
CA ILE A 69 1.73 -9.83 2.41
C ILE A 69 3.10 -9.14 2.49
N ASN A 70 3.71 -8.80 1.35
CA ASN A 70 4.95 -8.01 1.37
C ASN A 70 4.77 -6.61 2.00
N ASN A 71 3.58 -6.01 1.92
CA ASN A 71 3.29 -4.76 2.62
C ASN A 71 3.21 -4.98 4.14
N TYR A 72 2.63 -6.11 4.60
CA TYR A 72 2.69 -6.50 6.02
C TYR A 72 4.13 -6.73 6.47
N ILE A 73 4.94 -7.48 5.71
CA ILE A 73 6.36 -7.69 6.00
C ILE A 73 7.11 -6.36 6.13
N SER A 74 6.78 -5.36 5.31
CA SER A 74 7.42 -4.03 5.39
C SER A 74 7.08 -3.31 6.70
N ALA A 75 5.81 -3.35 7.09
CA ALA A 75 5.35 -2.72 8.33
C ALA A 75 5.90 -3.45 9.57
N ILE A 76 5.92 -4.78 9.57
CA ILE A 76 6.47 -5.60 10.65
C ILE A 76 7.99 -5.39 10.74
N LYS A 77 8.71 -5.35 9.60
CA LYS A 77 10.14 -5.04 9.61
C LYS A 77 10.40 -3.69 10.25
N PHE A 78 9.67 -2.65 9.85
CA PHE A 78 9.79 -1.32 10.45
C PHE A 78 9.56 -1.37 11.96
N PHE A 79 8.47 -2.00 12.42
CA PHE A 79 8.18 -2.18 13.83
C PHE A 79 9.34 -2.90 14.56
N TYR A 80 9.76 -4.05 14.04
CA TYR A 80 10.78 -4.88 14.68
C TYR A 80 12.15 -4.18 14.76
N THR A 81 12.55 -3.46 13.71
CA THR A 81 13.86 -2.82 13.66
C THR A 81 13.89 -1.46 14.32
N TYR A 82 12.90 -0.62 14.04
CA TYR A 82 12.94 0.78 14.46
C TYR A 82 12.25 0.99 15.81
N VAL A 83 11.10 0.35 16.02
CA VAL A 83 10.33 0.52 17.26
C VAL A 83 10.91 -0.35 18.38
N LEU A 84 11.21 -1.63 18.08
CA LEU A 84 11.78 -2.55 19.08
C LEU A 84 13.31 -2.58 19.11
N GLY A 85 13.99 -1.92 18.18
CA GLY A 85 15.46 -1.86 18.13
C GLY A 85 16.16 -3.19 17.82
N ARG A 86 15.49 -4.14 17.14
CA ARG A 86 16.02 -5.50 16.88
C ARG A 86 16.56 -5.66 15.47
N GLU A 87 17.46 -6.62 15.29
CA GLU A 87 17.97 -6.95 13.96
C GLU A 87 16.95 -7.73 13.11
N TRP A 88 16.94 -7.47 11.80
CA TRP A 88 16.05 -8.16 10.86
C TRP A 88 16.80 -9.15 9.98
N ASP A 89 16.52 -10.45 10.13
CA ASP A 89 17.06 -11.50 9.28
C ASP A 89 16.19 -11.73 8.03
N ALA A 90 16.63 -11.17 6.89
CA ALA A 90 15.95 -11.32 5.61
C ALA A 90 16.01 -12.75 5.03
N LYS A 91 16.94 -13.60 5.48
CA LYS A 91 17.01 -15.01 5.06
C LYS A 91 15.90 -15.82 5.75
N LYS A 92 15.60 -15.53 7.01
CA LYS A 92 14.52 -16.18 7.76
C LYS A 92 13.14 -15.65 7.41
N ILE A 93 13.03 -14.39 7.00
CA ILE A 93 11.76 -13.77 6.62
C ILE A 93 11.82 -13.29 5.16
N PRO A 94 11.75 -14.23 4.19
CA PRO A 94 11.85 -13.89 2.78
C PRO A 94 10.60 -13.15 2.30
N ARG A 95 10.81 -12.21 1.37
CA ARG A 95 9.72 -11.57 0.62
C ARG A 95 9.09 -12.59 -0.33
N MET A 96 7.77 -12.53 -0.49
CA MET A 96 7.07 -13.36 -1.45
C MET A 96 7.35 -12.88 -2.87
N LYS A 97 7.63 -13.81 -3.78
CA LYS A 97 7.70 -13.52 -5.22
C LYS A 97 6.34 -13.03 -5.69
N ARG A 98 6.30 -11.84 -6.29
CA ARG A 98 5.09 -11.31 -6.92
C ARG A 98 5.03 -11.85 -8.35
N PRO A 99 3.97 -12.57 -8.76
CA PRO A 99 3.81 -12.93 -10.15
C PRO A 99 3.68 -11.63 -10.95
N HIS A 100 4.55 -11.44 -11.93
CA HIS A 100 4.46 -10.30 -12.84
C HIS A 100 3.30 -10.58 -13.80
N LYS A 101 2.18 -9.86 -13.64
CA LYS A 101 1.10 -9.89 -14.63
C LYS A 101 1.41 -8.84 -15.68
N LEU A 102 1.36 -9.22 -16.95
CA LEU A 102 1.38 -8.24 -18.02
C LEU A 102 0.15 -7.35 -17.87
N PRO A 103 0.29 -6.02 -18.04
CA PRO A 103 -0.85 -5.13 -18.02
C PRO A 103 -1.82 -5.53 -19.13
N LEU A 104 -3.10 -5.68 -18.78
CA LEU A 104 -4.16 -5.83 -19.79
C LEU A 104 -4.33 -4.47 -20.46
N ILE A 105 -4.03 -4.41 -21.76
CA ILE A 105 -4.26 -3.22 -22.58
C ILE A 105 -5.65 -3.40 -23.23
N PRO A 106 -6.65 -2.56 -22.88
CA PRO A 106 -7.97 -2.65 -23.52
C PRO A 106 -7.85 -2.28 -25.00
N SER A 107 -8.71 -2.88 -25.84
CA SER A 107 -8.81 -2.51 -27.25
C SER A 107 -9.37 -1.09 -27.40
N LYS A 108 -9.20 -0.47 -28.58
CA LYS A 108 -9.78 0.86 -28.82
C LYS A 108 -11.31 0.81 -28.75
N GLU A 109 -11.88 -0.29 -29.20
CA GLU A 109 -13.31 -0.57 -29.23
C GLU A 109 -13.87 -0.64 -27.79
N ASP A 110 -13.18 -1.34 -26.88
CA ASP A 110 -13.57 -1.41 -25.47
C ASP A 110 -13.54 -0.04 -24.79
N VAL A 111 -12.49 0.76 -25.06
CA VAL A 111 -12.38 2.12 -24.50
C VAL A 111 -13.52 3.00 -25.05
N LEU A 112 -13.82 2.93 -26.35
CA LEU A 112 -14.92 3.66 -26.95
C LEU A 112 -16.27 3.25 -26.33
N ALA A 113 -16.51 1.96 -26.09
CA ALA A 113 -17.71 1.47 -25.43
C ALA A 113 -17.86 2.05 -24.01
N ILE A 114 -16.78 2.06 -23.22
CA ILE A 114 -16.77 2.68 -21.88
C ILE A 114 -17.09 4.17 -21.95
N LEU A 115 -16.49 4.91 -22.89
CA LEU A 115 -16.71 6.35 -23.06
C LEU A 115 -18.15 6.67 -23.53
N GLN A 116 -18.75 5.81 -24.36
CA GLN A 116 -20.12 5.97 -24.84
C GLN A 116 -21.14 5.64 -23.75
N ALA A 117 -20.89 4.61 -22.94
CA ALA A 117 -21.76 4.23 -21.82
C ALA A 117 -21.73 5.24 -20.66
N THR A 118 -20.66 6.05 -20.55
CA THR A 118 -20.53 7.05 -19.49
C THR A 118 -21.37 8.30 -19.81
N THR A 119 -22.54 8.40 -19.18
CA THR A 119 -23.49 9.52 -19.39
C THR A 119 -23.13 10.79 -18.62
N ASN A 120 -22.42 10.66 -17.49
CA ASN A 120 -21.99 11.82 -16.71
C ASN A 120 -20.84 12.56 -17.42
N LEU A 121 -21.09 13.79 -17.85
CA LEU A 121 -20.13 14.59 -18.62
C LEU A 121 -18.78 14.77 -17.90
N LYS A 122 -18.79 14.99 -16.58
CA LYS A 122 -17.58 15.13 -15.77
C LYS A 122 -16.76 13.83 -15.78
N HIS A 123 -17.41 12.68 -15.59
CA HIS A 123 -16.71 11.38 -15.61
C HIS A 123 -16.17 11.06 -17.01
N LYS A 124 -16.94 11.37 -18.04
CA LYS A 124 -16.52 11.18 -19.44
C LYS A 124 -15.27 12.01 -19.76
N ALA A 125 -15.25 13.29 -19.36
CA ALA A 125 -14.08 14.15 -19.55
C ALA A 125 -12.85 13.61 -18.80
N ILE A 126 -13.01 13.15 -17.56
CA ILE A 126 -11.93 12.51 -16.77
C ILE A 126 -11.39 11.27 -17.49
N LEU A 127 -12.25 10.38 -17.96
CA LEU A 127 -11.84 9.16 -18.66
C LEU A 127 -11.12 9.47 -19.97
N MET A 128 -11.60 10.46 -20.74
CA MET A 128 -10.94 10.90 -21.97
C MET A 128 -9.56 11.50 -21.67
N LEU A 129 -9.41 12.29 -20.61
CA LEU A 129 -8.12 12.84 -20.19
C LEU A 129 -7.15 11.73 -19.80
N ILE A 130 -7.57 10.79 -18.96
CA ILE A 130 -6.76 9.63 -18.55
C ILE A 130 -6.28 8.85 -19.79
N TYR A 131 -7.20 8.56 -20.71
CA TYR A 131 -6.88 7.80 -21.93
C TYR A 131 -5.97 8.58 -22.89
N GLY A 132 -6.27 9.86 -23.14
CA GLY A 132 -5.57 10.66 -24.14
C GLY A 132 -4.22 11.22 -23.69
N SER A 133 -4.01 11.40 -22.39
CA SER A 133 -2.78 11.98 -21.83
C SER A 133 -2.00 11.04 -20.90
N GLY A 134 -2.54 9.86 -20.59
CA GLY A 134 -1.90 8.87 -19.72
C GLY A 134 -1.81 9.28 -18.25
N LEU A 135 -2.55 10.31 -17.83
CA LEU A 135 -2.54 10.80 -16.46
C LEU A 135 -3.06 9.73 -15.48
N ARG A 136 -2.43 9.64 -14.31
CA ARG A 136 -2.93 8.84 -13.19
C ARG A 136 -4.20 9.48 -12.62
N VAL A 137 -5.05 8.65 -12.01
CA VAL A 137 -6.30 9.11 -11.36
C VAL A 137 -6.04 10.26 -10.37
N SER A 138 -4.97 10.17 -9.57
CA SER A 138 -4.61 11.21 -8.61
C SER A 138 -4.12 12.52 -9.25
N GLU A 139 -3.59 12.45 -10.47
CA GLU A 139 -3.12 13.62 -11.21
C GLU A 139 -4.34 14.35 -11.82
N VAL A 140 -5.23 13.63 -12.50
CA VAL A 140 -6.48 14.22 -13.04
C VAL A 140 -7.36 14.78 -11.93
N ALA A 141 -7.45 14.11 -10.78
CA ALA A 141 -8.22 14.60 -9.63
C ALA A 141 -7.69 15.91 -9.03
N LYS A 142 -6.41 16.25 -9.25
CA LYS A 142 -5.77 17.47 -8.75
C LYS A 142 -5.55 18.53 -9.84
N LEU A 143 -5.98 18.25 -11.07
CA LEU A 143 -5.81 19.13 -12.22
C LEU A 143 -6.51 20.47 -11.97
N LYS A 144 -5.79 21.56 -12.20
CA LYS A 144 -6.31 22.93 -12.10
C LYS A 144 -6.53 23.51 -13.50
N ILE A 145 -7.38 24.52 -13.60
CA ILE A 145 -7.61 25.26 -14.85
C ILE A 145 -6.30 25.85 -15.39
N SER A 146 -5.39 26.28 -14.50
CA SER A 146 -4.05 26.78 -14.85
C SER A 146 -3.16 25.77 -15.55
N ASP A 147 -3.45 24.48 -15.43
CA ASP A 147 -2.65 23.41 -16.00
C ASP A 147 -3.07 23.09 -17.45
N ILE A 148 -4.17 23.70 -17.92
CA ILE A 148 -4.73 23.51 -19.25
C ILE A 148 -4.31 24.68 -20.13
N PHE A 149 -3.38 24.41 -21.05
CA PHE A 149 -2.93 25.38 -22.03
C PHE A 149 -3.75 25.23 -23.31
N ALA A 150 -4.36 26.31 -23.78
CA ALA A 150 -4.92 26.34 -25.12
C ALA A 150 -3.78 26.28 -26.13
N VAL A 151 -3.82 25.30 -27.04
CA VAL A 151 -2.99 25.34 -28.24
C VAL A 151 -3.50 26.51 -29.06
N LYS A 152 -2.68 27.57 -29.19
CA LYS A 152 -2.98 28.62 -30.17
C LYS A 152 -2.90 27.98 -31.57
N PRO A 153 -3.91 28.22 -32.44
CA PRO A 153 -3.95 27.68 -33.78
C PRO A 153 -2.75 28.13 -34.63
#